data_AF-A0A9P6BQT8-F1
#
_entry.id   AF-A0A9P6BQT8-F1
#
_cell.length_a   1.000
_cell.length_b   1.000
_cell.length_c   1.000
_cell.angle_alpha   90.00
_cell.angle_beta   90.00
_cell.angle_gamma   90.00
#
_symmetry.space_group_name_H-M   'P 1'
#
loop_
_entity.id
_entity.type
_entity.pdbx_description
1 polymer ?
#
loop_
_entity_poly.entity_id
_entity_poly.type
_entity_poly.pdbx_seq_one_letter_code
_entity_poly.pdbx_strand_id
1 'polypeptide(L)'
;MDSTGSQASSALQEDVDILRRELQALEAKREALLQQIEQEERVMSEETAALAPATTVKADKDQRKMQDILTAYRLTGVTLFNASEFEESDWSKYNMPDFPMGPKEIGIRFETFANGMYHEPYYIMITGQATSQNDNNQEDQDNRAENGSMLKISKHTIPHWIPLRDVEKRHLNQDMGVGPAYSQQQSVMTSRCVGRCY
;
A
#
# COMPACT_ATOMS: atom_id res chain seq x y z
N MET A 1 37.21 -62.37 -29.50
CA MET A 1 37.59 -60.97 -29.18
C MET A 1 36.60 -60.51 -28.12
N ASP A 2 36.81 -60.87 -26.85
CA ASP A 2 35.88 -60.56 -25.77
C ASP A 2 36.70 -60.34 -24.49
N SER A 3 37.17 -59.11 -24.25
CA SER A 3 37.89 -58.78 -23.00
C SER A 3 37.74 -57.32 -22.56
N THR A 4 37.16 -56.45 -23.39
CA THR A 4 36.95 -55.02 -23.08
C THR A 4 35.66 -54.73 -22.30
N GLY A 5 34.69 -55.65 -22.29
CA GLY A 5 33.41 -55.46 -21.59
C GLY A 5 33.48 -55.59 -20.07
N SER A 6 34.44 -56.35 -19.54
CA SER A 6 34.55 -56.62 -18.09
C SER A 6 35.09 -55.42 -17.29
N GLN A 7 35.99 -54.62 -17.88
CA GLN A 7 36.56 -53.44 -17.21
C GLN A 7 35.57 -52.28 -17.09
N ALA A 8 34.71 -52.07 -18.09
CA ALA A 8 33.70 -51.01 -18.05
C ALA A 8 32.61 -51.27 -16.99
N SER A 9 32.23 -52.52 -16.79
CA SER A 9 31.28 -52.90 -15.74
C SER A 9 31.84 -52.72 -14.32
N SER A 10 33.15 -52.92 -14.13
CA SER A 10 33.81 -52.72 -12.85
C SER A 10 33.87 -51.24 -12.45
N ALA A 11 34.23 -50.36 -13.40
CA ALA A 11 34.31 -48.92 -13.16
C ALA A 11 32.94 -48.32 -12.82
N LEU A 12 31.88 -48.73 -13.54
CA LEU A 12 30.50 -48.30 -13.24
C LEU A 12 30.02 -48.79 -11.87
N GLN A 13 30.45 -49.97 -11.43
CA GLN A 13 30.10 -50.50 -10.12
C GLN A 13 30.75 -49.70 -8.99
N GLU A 14 32.00 -49.28 -9.17
CA GLU A 14 32.71 -48.40 -8.22
C GLU A 14 32.03 -47.03 -8.09
N ASP A 15 31.61 -46.42 -9.21
CA ASP A 15 30.88 -45.14 -9.19
C ASP A 15 29.53 -45.25 -8.48
N VAL A 16 28.80 -46.35 -8.67
CA VAL A 16 27.54 -46.61 -7.96
C VAL A 16 27.76 -46.75 -6.46
N ASP A 17 28.87 -47.36 -6.04
CA ASP A 17 29.20 -47.52 -4.62
C ASP A 17 29.72 -46.22 -3.98
N ILE A 18 30.31 -45.32 -4.76
CA ILE A 18 30.64 -43.95 -4.34
C ILE A 18 29.35 -43.14 -4.13
N LEU A 19 28.44 -43.16 -5.10
CA LEU A 19 27.16 -42.44 -5.01
C LEU A 19 26.32 -42.90 -3.82
N ARG A 20 26.29 -44.20 -3.53
CA ARG A 20 25.59 -44.74 -2.34
C ARG A 20 26.17 -44.21 -1.03
N ARG A 21 27.50 -44.11 -0.93
CA ARG A 21 28.17 -43.54 0.25
C ARG A 21 27.86 -42.06 0.41
N GLU A 22 27.86 -41.31 -0.69
CA GLU A 22 27.57 -39.88 -0.67
C GLU A 22 26.11 -39.60 -0.30
N LEU A 23 25.17 -40.42 -0.79
CA LEU A 23 23.76 -40.34 -0.44
C LEU A 23 23.54 -40.60 1.05
N GLN A 24 24.17 -41.63 1.62
CA GLN A 24 24.12 -41.89 3.06
C GLN A 24 24.73 -40.75 3.90
N ALA A 25 25.81 -40.13 3.43
CA ALA A 25 26.41 -38.98 4.11
C ALA A 25 25.48 -37.76 4.11
N LEU A 26 24.76 -37.52 3.01
CA LEU A 26 23.78 -36.44 2.92
C LEU A 26 22.53 -36.71 3.77
N GLU A 27 22.06 -37.94 3.84
CA GLU A 27 20.95 -38.34 4.73
C GLU A 27 21.32 -38.11 6.20
N ALA A 28 22.50 -38.53 6.63
CA ALA A 28 22.99 -38.28 7.99
C ALA A 28 23.12 -36.78 8.29
N LYS A 29 23.59 -35.98 7.32
CA LYS A 29 23.68 -34.52 7.46
C LYS A 29 22.30 -33.86 7.57
N ARG A 30 21.31 -34.35 6.82
CA ARG A 30 19.92 -33.89 6.90
C ARG A 30 19.32 -34.18 8.28
N GLU A 31 19.53 -35.38 8.81
CA GLU A 31 19.05 -35.75 10.14
C GLU A 31 19.69 -34.91 11.25
N ALA A 32 21.00 -34.66 11.16
CA ALA A 32 21.70 -33.78 12.11
C ALA A 32 21.16 -32.35 12.11
N LEU A 33 20.91 -31.78 10.92
CA LEU A 33 20.33 -30.44 10.80
C LEU A 33 18.89 -30.36 11.31
N LEU A 34 18.08 -31.39 11.09
CA LEU A 34 16.73 -31.45 11.64
C LEU A 34 16.74 -31.50 13.17
N GLN A 35 17.66 -32.26 13.77
CA GLN A 35 17.84 -32.27 15.22
C GLN A 35 18.31 -30.92 15.76
N GLN A 36 19.17 -30.21 15.03
CA GLN A 36 19.60 -28.87 15.40
C GLN A 36 18.44 -27.88 15.38
N ILE A 37 17.62 -27.91 14.32
CA ILE A 37 16.42 -27.05 14.23
C ILE A 37 15.46 -27.35 15.38
N GLU A 38 15.20 -28.62 15.70
CA GLU A 38 14.31 -28.98 16.81
C GLU A 38 14.86 -28.49 18.17
N GLN A 39 16.18 -28.54 18.37
CA GLN A 39 16.82 -28.01 19.58
C GLN A 39 16.72 -26.48 19.65
N GLU A 40 16.97 -25.79 18.53
CA GLU A 40 16.84 -24.33 18.44
C GLU A 40 15.38 -23.88 18.64
N GLU A 41 14.40 -24.60 18.09
CA GLU A 41 12.97 -24.34 18.31
C GLU A 41 12.56 -24.52 19.78
N ARG A 42 13.11 -25.52 20.48
CA ARG A 42 12.85 -25.71 21.92
C ARG A 42 13.44 -24.57 22.76
N VAL A 43 14.66 -24.15 22.47
CA VAL A 43 15.31 -23.01 23.16
C VAL A 43 14.53 -21.71 22.90
N MET A 44 14.14 -21.46 21.65
CA MET A 44 13.32 -20.32 21.27
C MET A 44 11.94 -20.31 21.96
N SER A 45 11.32 -21.48 22.12
CA SER A 45 10.00 -21.61 22.77
C SER A 45 10.05 -21.39 24.28
N GLU A 46 11.14 -21.79 24.94
CA GLU A 46 11.35 -21.54 26.38
C GLU A 46 11.73 -20.08 26.66
N GLU A 47 12.50 -19.43 25.77
CA GLU A 47 12.90 -18.03 25.91
C GLU A 47 11.74 -17.05 25.61
N THR A 48 10.85 -17.38 24.67
CA THR A 48 9.65 -16.58 24.38
C THR A 48 8.58 -16.66 25.48
N ALA A 49 8.55 -17.73 26.27
CA ALA A 49 7.61 -17.87 27.39
C ALA A 49 8.02 -17.03 28.63
N ALA A 50 9.32 -16.79 28.84
CA ALA A 50 9.84 -16.03 29.97
C ALA A 50 9.87 -14.50 29.73
N LEU A 51 9.81 -14.06 28.48
CA LEU A 51 9.95 -12.65 28.07
C LEU A 51 8.65 -11.97 27.64
N ALA A 52 7.49 -12.64 27.67
CA ALA A 52 6.22 -12.01 27.32
C ALA A 52 5.89 -10.87 28.30
N PRO A 53 5.99 -9.59 27.88
CA PRO A 53 5.63 -8.49 28.76
C PRO A 53 4.10 -8.48 28.89
N ALA A 54 3.60 -8.21 30.11
CA ALA A 54 2.16 -8.10 30.43
C ALA A 54 1.41 -6.98 29.66
N THR A 55 2.06 -6.33 28.67
CA THR A 55 1.54 -5.27 27.81
C THR A 55 0.82 -5.79 26.55
N THR A 56 1.07 -7.03 26.11
CA THR A 56 0.51 -7.59 24.87
C THR A 56 -1.02 -7.65 24.88
N VAL A 57 -1.64 -7.98 26.02
CA VAL A 57 -3.11 -8.11 26.13
C VAL A 57 -3.86 -6.77 26.03
N LYS A 58 -3.23 -5.64 26.43
CA LYS A 58 -3.85 -4.31 26.29
C LYS A 58 -3.71 -3.79 24.87
N ALA A 59 -2.54 -3.96 24.25
CA ALA A 59 -2.30 -3.61 22.85
C ALA A 59 -3.30 -4.32 21.92
N ASP A 60 -3.57 -5.61 22.17
CA ASP A 60 -4.54 -6.39 21.40
C ASP A 60 -5.98 -5.85 21.50
N LYS A 61 -6.39 -5.38 22.68
CA LYS A 61 -7.73 -4.80 22.88
C LYS A 61 -7.89 -3.47 22.18
N ASP A 62 -6.87 -2.62 22.24
CA ASP A 62 -6.92 -1.30 21.61
C ASP A 62 -6.80 -1.39 20.09
N GLN A 63 -6.02 -2.36 19.58
CA GLN A 63 -5.97 -2.67 18.15
C GLN A 63 -7.32 -3.19 17.63
N ARG A 64 -8.00 -4.07 18.37
CA ARG A 64 -9.36 -4.52 18.01
C ARG A 64 -10.36 -3.37 17.99
N LYS A 65 -10.36 -2.51 19.01
CA LYS A 65 -11.23 -1.31 19.03
C LYS A 65 -10.95 -0.40 17.84
N MET A 66 -9.68 -0.17 17.52
CA MET A 66 -9.31 0.62 16.36
C MET A 66 -9.86 0.01 15.08
N GLN A 67 -9.75 -1.31 14.92
CA GLN A 67 -10.27 -2.02 13.76
C GLN A 67 -11.80 -1.97 13.68
N ASP A 68 -12.51 -2.03 14.82
CA ASP A 68 -13.96 -1.88 14.87
C ASP A 68 -14.38 -0.46 14.45
N ILE A 69 -13.64 0.56 14.91
CA ILE A 69 -13.87 1.96 14.52
C ILE A 69 -13.64 2.14 13.02
N LEU A 70 -12.53 1.64 12.49
CA LEU A 70 -12.23 1.71 11.06
C LEU A 70 -13.28 0.97 10.23
N THR A 71 -13.76 -0.17 10.71
CA THR A 71 -14.86 -0.91 10.08
C THR A 71 -16.14 -0.07 10.07
N ALA A 72 -16.49 0.58 11.19
CA ALA A 72 -17.67 1.43 11.28
C ALA A 72 -17.61 2.61 10.30
N TYR A 73 -16.44 3.24 10.12
CA TYR A 73 -16.26 4.30 9.13
C TYR A 73 -16.41 3.79 7.69
N ARG A 74 -15.96 2.57 7.39
CA ARG A 74 -16.13 1.96 6.06
C ARG A 74 -17.59 1.73 5.67
N LEU A 75 -18.47 1.53 6.66
CA LEU A 75 -19.91 1.39 6.41
C LEU A 75 -20.53 2.62 5.73
N THR A 76 -19.90 3.80 5.80
CA THR A 76 -20.35 5.01 5.10
C THR A 76 -20.25 4.91 3.57
N GLY A 77 -19.53 3.90 3.04
CA GLY A 77 -19.37 3.67 1.61
C GLY A 77 -18.26 4.48 0.97
N VAL A 78 -17.72 5.51 1.63
CA VAL A 78 -16.58 6.30 1.12
C VAL A 78 -15.59 6.56 2.24
N THR A 79 -14.34 6.15 2.05
CA THR A 79 -13.27 6.40 3.04
C THR A 79 -12.02 6.94 2.39
N LEU A 80 -11.37 7.89 3.06
CA LEU A 80 -10.06 8.39 2.71
C LEU A 80 -9.00 7.59 3.45
N PHE A 81 -7.92 7.25 2.77
CA PHE A 81 -6.76 6.58 3.37
C PHE A 81 -5.47 7.17 2.82
N ASN A 82 -4.41 7.08 3.61
CA ASN A 82 -3.10 7.53 3.17
C ASN A 82 -2.46 6.41 2.34
N ALA A 83 -2.10 6.71 1.09
CA ALA A 83 -1.45 5.73 0.22
C ALA A 83 0.03 5.51 0.60
N SER A 84 0.64 6.52 1.22
CA SER A 84 2.05 6.47 1.61
C SER A 84 2.32 5.65 2.87
N GLU A 85 1.28 5.12 3.54
CA GLU A 85 1.43 4.28 4.74
C GLU A 85 2.09 2.92 4.44
N PHE A 86 2.15 2.49 3.17
CA PHE A 86 2.79 1.22 2.78
C PHE A 86 4.24 1.37 2.34
N GLU A 87 4.72 2.59 2.11
CA GLU A 87 6.14 2.85 1.91
C GLU A 87 6.74 3.19 3.28
N GLU A 88 7.17 2.15 4.00
CA GLU A 88 7.76 2.20 5.35
C GLU A 88 9.09 3.00 5.42
N SER A 89 9.41 3.86 4.44
CA SER A 89 10.73 4.49 4.29
C SER A 89 10.73 5.74 3.40
N ASP A 90 9.98 6.80 3.74
CA ASP A 90 10.40 8.14 3.30
C ASP A 90 10.09 9.25 4.31
N TRP A 91 10.64 9.08 5.51
CA TRP A 91 10.76 10.18 6.47
C TRP A 91 11.90 11.09 6.01
N SER A 92 11.54 12.22 5.41
CA SER A 92 12.20 13.49 5.72
C SER A 92 13.73 13.43 5.83
N LYS A 93 14.45 12.93 4.81
CA LYS A 93 15.93 12.88 4.83
C LYS A 93 16.60 14.26 4.96
N TYR A 94 15.80 15.34 5.00
CA TYR A 94 16.25 16.70 5.26
C TYR A 94 15.35 17.39 6.29
N ASN A 95 16.02 17.80 7.36
CA ASN A 95 15.55 18.35 8.63
C ASN A 95 15.04 19.80 8.45
N MET A 96 13.78 20.11 8.78
CA MET A 96 13.38 21.47 9.18
C MET A 96 12.24 21.44 10.20
N PRO A 97 12.29 22.32 11.22
CA PRO A 97 11.42 22.29 12.37
C PRO A 97 10.04 22.88 12.02
N ASP A 98 9.02 22.07 12.26
CA ASP A 98 7.67 22.48 12.68
C ASP A 98 6.49 22.15 11.76
N PHE A 99 6.64 21.44 10.64
CA PHE A 99 5.44 20.81 10.05
C PHE A 99 5.72 19.47 9.35
N PRO A 100 4.97 18.40 9.66
CA PRO A 100 4.95 17.21 8.82
C PRO A 100 4.34 17.58 7.47
N MET A 101 5.09 17.40 6.38
CA MET A 101 4.52 17.47 5.03
C MET A 101 3.36 16.47 4.95
N GLY A 102 2.21 16.95 4.49
CA GLY A 102 1.04 16.11 4.26
C GLY A 102 1.35 14.96 3.30
N PRO A 103 0.52 13.91 3.29
CA PRO A 103 0.73 12.73 2.46
C PRO A 103 0.82 13.13 0.98
N LYS A 104 1.85 12.59 0.29
CA LYS A 104 2.11 12.86 -1.13
C LYS A 104 1.03 12.27 -2.04
N GLU A 105 0.40 11.19 -1.59
CA GLU A 105 -0.65 10.47 -2.31
C GLU A 105 -1.80 10.13 -1.35
N ILE A 106 -3.02 10.47 -1.77
CA ILE A 106 -4.25 10.24 -1.02
C ILE A 106 -5.07 9.21 -1.78
N GLY A 107 -5.48 8.16 -1.08
CA GLY A 107 -6.38 7.14 -1.59
C GLY A 107 -7.83 7.42 -1.18
N ILE A 108 -8.74 7.24 -2.12
CA ILE A 108 -10.19 7.19 -1.88
C ILE A 108 -10.65 5.77 -2.15
N ARG A 109 -11.37 5.20 -1.20
CA ARG A 109 -12.05 3.91 -1.34
C ARG A 109 -13.56 4.13 -1.41
N PHE A 110 -14.19 3.52 -2.40
CA PHE A 110 -15.64 3.43 -2.55
C PHE A 110 -16.06 1.99 -2.30
N GLU A 111 -16.96 1.80 -1.34
CA GLU A 111 -17.59 0.51 -1.04
C GLU A 111 -19.05 0.57 -1.47
N THR A 112 -19.52 -0.47 -2.16
CA THR A 112 -20.92 -0.56 -2.59
C THR A 112 -21.61 -1.68 -1.82
N PHE A 113 -22.78 -1.37 -1.27
CA PHE A 113 -23.60 -2.33 -0.52
C PHE A 113 -24.87 -2.63 -1.29
N ALA A 114 -25.04 -3.88 -1.71
CA ALA A 114 -26.22 -4.34 -2.42
C ALA A 114 -26.58 -5.76 -1.98
N ASN A 115 -27.88 -6.09 -1.99
CA ASN A 115 -28.37 -7.43 -1.64
C ASN A 115 -27.89 -7.95 -0.26
N GLY A 116 -27.73 -7.04 0.71
CA GLY A 116 -27.28 -7.40 2.05
C GLY A 116 -25.78 -7.71 2.16
N MET A 117 -24.99 -7.45 1.12
CA MET A 117 -23.55 -7.74 1.08
C MET A 117 -22.76 -6.55 0.53
N TYR A 118 -21.52 -6.43 1.00
CA TYR A 118 -20.55 -5.50 0.42
C TYR A 118 -19.91 -6.14 -0.83
N HIS A 119 -19.85 -5.37 -1.91
CA HIS A 119 -19.13 -5.76 -3.13
C HIS A 119 -17.67 -5.30 -3.09
N GLU A 120 -16.91 -5.72 -4.10
CA GLU A 120 -15.50 -5.34 -4.26
C GLU A 120 -15.34 -3.81 -4.28
N PRO A 121 -14.45 -3.25 -3.44
CA PRO A 121 -14.25 -1.81 -3.37
C PRO A 121 -13.57 -1.26 -4.61
N TYR A 122 -13.95 -0.04 -5.00
CA TYR A 122 -13.24 0.74 -5.99
C TYR A 122 -12.27 1.70 -5.33
N TYR A 123 -11.11 1.90 -5.96
CA TYR A 123 -10.04 2.75 -5.46
C TYR A 123 -9.76 3.87 -6.45
N ILE A 124 -9.49 5.06 -5.93
CA ILE A 124 -8.96 6.20 -6.69
C ILE A 124 -7.75 6.73 -5.92
N MET A 125 -6.63 6.88 -6.60
CA MET A 125 -5.39 7.42 -6.04
C MET A 125 -5.17 8.82 -6.60
N ILE A 126 -5.01 9.80 -5.71
CA ILE A 126 -4.83 11.21 -6.03
C ILE A 126 -3.44 11.62 -5.61
N THR A 127 -2.70 12.24 -6.52
CA THR A 127 -1.35 12.76 -6.27
C THR A 127 -1.32 14.26 -6.47
N GLY A 128 -0.59 14.97 -5.61
CA GLY A 128 -0.28 16.38 -5.84
C GLY A 128 0.81 16.52 -6.91
N GLN A 129 0.50 17.17 -8.02
CA GLN A 129 1.49 17.55 -9.02
C GLN A 129 2.00 18.97 -8.68
N ALA A 130 3.26 19.06 -8.26
CA ALA A 130 3.94 20.35 -8.26
C ALA A 130 4.12 20.76 -9.74
N THR A 131 3.54 21.89 -10.14
CA THR A 131 3.84 22.51 -11.42
C THR A 131 5.24 23.09 -11.36
N SER A 132 6.26 22.27 -11.63
CA SER A 132 7.59 22.77 -11.95
C SER A 132 7.48 23.50 -13.29
N GLN A 133 7.41 24.83 -13.27
CA GLN A 133 7.65 25.64 -14.46
C GLN A 133 9.05 25.30 -14.98
N ASN A 134 9.10 24.59 -16.10
CA ASN A 134 10.27 24.58 -16.99
C ASN A 134 10.30 25.93 -17.71
N ASP A 135 10.68 26.99 -17.00
CA ASP A 135 11.09 28.23 -17.63
C ASP A 135 12.59 28.39 -17.38
N ASN A 136 13.37 28.04 -18.40
CA ASN A 136 14.70 28.59 -18.58
C ASN A 136 14.54 30.11 -18.65
N ASN A 137 14.66 30.82 -17.53
CA ASN A 137 15.18 32.19 -17.42
C ASN A 137 15.19 32.67 -15.95
N GLN A 138 16.41 32.89 -15.46
CA GLN A 138 16.88 33.99 -14.63
C GLN A 138 16.12 34.44 -13.37
N GLU A 139 16.85 34.32 -12.25
CA GLU A 139 17.11 35.38 -11.26
C GLU A 139 15.88 36.20 -10.81
N ASP A 140 15.25 35.74 -9.72
CA ASP A 140 15.05 36.54 -8.52
C ASP A 140 14.51 35.64 -7.39
N GLN A 141 15.32 35.51 -6.33
CA GLN A 141 14.90 34.94 -5.05
C GLN A 141 14.00 35.96 -4.32
N ASP A 142 13.08 35.43 -3.51
CA ASP A 142 12.22 36.16 -2.54
C ASP A 142 10.76 36.46 -2.93
N ASN A 143 10.13 35.61 -3.73
CA ASN A 143 8.67 35.42 -3.65
C ASN A 143 8.33 33.94 -3.57
N ARG A 144 8.23 33.44 -2.32
CA ARG A 144 7.71 32.12 -1.94
C ARG A 144 6.19 32.10 -2.15
N ALA A 145 5.76 32.38 -3.38
CA ALA A 145 4.38 32.25 -3.80
C ALA A 145 4.04 30.77 -3.85
N GLU A 146 2.92 30.45 -3.23
CA GLU A 146 2.22 29.17 -3.23
C GLU A 146 2.03 28.70 -4.67
N ASN A 147 2.99 27.95 -5.21
CA ASN A 147 2.82 27.22 -6.46
C ASN A 147 1.70 26.20 -6.22
N GLY A 148 0.49 26.56 -6.64
CA GLY A 148 -0.72 25.77 -6.42
C GLY A 148 -0.51 24.35 -6.93
N SER A 149 -0.38 23.41 -5.99
CA SER A 149 -0.25 22.00 -6.31
C SER A 149 -1.57 21.53 -6.92
N MET A 150 -1.54 21.19 -8.20
CA MET A 150 -2.72 20.67 -8.88
C MET A 150 -2.88 19.20 -8.49
N LEU A 151 -4.04 18.84 -7.97
CA LEU A 151 -4.39 17.46 -7.68
C LEU A 151 -4.75 16.75 -8.99
N LYS A 152 -4.24 15.53 -9.16
CA LYS A 152 -4.48 14.68 -10.32
C LYS A 152 -4.78 13.25 -9.91
N ILE A 153 -5.65 12.58 -10.66
CA ILE A 153 -5.89 11.14 -10.51
C ILE A 153 -4.71 10.37 -11.13
N SER A 154 -3.99 9.62 -10.30
CA SER A 154 -2.85 8.79 -10.68
C SER A 154 -3.29 7.41 -11.17
N LYS A 155 -4.11 6.72 -10.37
CA LYS A 155 -4.58 5.34 -10.62
C LYS A 155 -6.02 5.19 -10.17
N HIS A 156 -6.79 4.32 -10.81
CA HIS A 156 -8.14 3.96 -10.33
C HIS A 156 -8.55 2.56 -10.76
N THR A 157 -9.48 1.96 -10.03
CA THR A 157 -10.15 0.69 -10.42
C THR A 157 -11.59 0.91 -10.92
N ILE A 158 -12.00 2.18 -11.03
CA ILE A 158 -13.34 2.57 -11.51
C ILE A 158 -13.56 2.12 -12.96
N PRO A 159 -14.72 1.54 -13.30
CA PRO A 159 -15.06 1.14 -14.66
C PRO A 159 -15.01 2.27 -15.69
N HIS A 160 -14.63 1.95 -16.93
CA HIS A 160 -14.42 2.91 -18.03
C HIS A 160 -15.66 3.72 -18.45
N TRP A 161 -16.87 3.22 -18.16
CA TRP A 161 -18.11 3.92 -18.49
C TRP A 161 -18.39 5.12 -17.57
N ILE A 162 -17.66 5.24 -16.46
CA ILE A 162 -17.67 6.43 -15.61
C ILE A 162 -16.63 7.42 -16.19
N PRO A 163 -17.03 8.63 -16.62
CA PRO A 163 -16.14 9.59 -17.27
C PRO A 163 -15.26 10.33 -16.25
N LEU A 164 -14.30 9.62 -15.66
CA LEU A 164 -13.46 10.16 -14.59
C LEU A 164 -12.69 11.42 -14.99
N ARG A 165 -12.23 11.53 -16.24
CA ARG A 165 -11.51 12.72 -16.74
C ARG A 165 -12.37 13.99 -16.66
N ASP A 166 -13.66 13.86 -16.95
CA ASP A 166 -14.57 15.01 -16.92
C ASP A 166 -14.94 15.39 -15.49
N VAL A 167 -15.00 14.40 -14.59
CA VAL A 167 -15.23 14.61 -13.15
C VAL A 167 -14.01 15.27 -12.51
N GLU A 168 -12.81 14.79 -12.82
CA GLU A 168 -11.53 15.34 -12.38
C GLU A 168 -11.40 16.82 -12.75
N LYS A 169 -11.61 17.14 -14.04
CA LYS A 169 -11.50 18.52 -14.54
C LYS A 169 -12.51 19.46 -13.89
N ARG A 170 -13.72 18.98 -13.60
CA ARG A 170 -14.80 19.81 -13.05
C ARG A 170 -14.68 20.05 -11.55
N HIS A 171 -14.21 19.06 -10.80
CA HIS A 171 -14.36 19.06 -9.34
C HIS A 171 -13.05 19.02 -8.56
N LEU A 172 -11.99 18.41 -9.08
CA LEU A 172 -10.82 18.08 -8.25
C LEU A 172 -10.00 19.31 -7.82
N ASN A 173 -9.99 20.38 -8.62
CA ASN A 173 -9.19 21.58 -8.38
C ASN A 173 -10.04 22.87 -8.30
N GLN A 174 -11.36 22.74 -8.17
CA GLN A 174 -12.28 23.89 -8.20
C GLN A 174 -12.02 24.86 -7.04
N ASP A 175 -11.74 24.31 -5.85
CA ASP A 175 -11.57 25.09 -4.61
C ASP A 175 -10.12 25.46 -4.32
N MET A 176 -9.16 24.93 -5.11
CA MET A 176 -7.72 25.15 -4.91
C MET A 176 -7.24 26.52 -5.42
N GLY A 177 -8.13 27.38 -5.94
CA GLY A 177 -7.77 28.66 -6.55
C GLY A 177 -6.96 28.57 -7.85
N VAL A 178 -6.56 27.36 -8.26
CA VAL A 178 -5.85 27.05 -9.50
C VAL A 178 -6.86 26.81 -10.62
N GLY A 179 -7.62 27.85 -10.99
CA GLY A 179 -8.53 27.80 -12.12
C GLY A 179 -7.95 28.49 -13.35
N PRO A 180 -7.98 27.89 -14.56
CA PRO A 180 -8.05 28.71 -15.76
C PRO A 180 -9.39 29.45 -15.69
N ALA A 181 -9.38 30.76 -15.86
CA ALA A 181 -10.54 31.64 -15.77
C ALA A 181 -11.74 31.09 -16.57
N TYR A 182 -12.69 30.46 -15.89
CA TYR A 182 -14.04 30.24 -16.41
C TYR A 182 -15.00 31.06 -15.56
N SER A 183 -15.67 31.97 -16.27
CA SER A 183 -16.55 33.01 -15.80
C SER A 183 -17.65 32.49 -14.87
N GLN A 184 -17.79 33.15 -13.74
CA GLN A 184 -18.99 33.11 -12.92
C GLN A 184 -20.20 33.52 -13.78
N GLN A 185 -21.06 32.58 -14.15
CA GLN A 185 -22.48 32.86 -14.31
C GLN A 185 -23.18 32.33 -13.05
N GLN A 186 -23.29 33.20 -12.06
CA GLN A 186 -24.20 33.00 -10.93
C GLN A 186 -25.63 32.99 -11.46
N SER A 187 -26.24 31.81 -11.56
CA SER A 187 -27.69 31.69 -11.69
C SER A 187 -28.32 31.87 -10.32
N VAL A 188 -28.77 33.08 -10.04
CA VAL A 188 -29.57 33.41 -8.86
C VAL A 188 -30.98 32.88 -9.08
N MET A 189 -31.24 31.61 -8.72
CA MET A 189 -32.62 31.13 -8.55
C MET A 189 -33.10 31.47 -7.14
N THR A 190 -33.74 32.63 -7.02
CA THR A 190 -34.54 32.96 -5.84
C THR A 190 -35.82 32.12 -5.86
N SER A 191 -35.89 31.13 -4.97
CA SER A 191 -37.11 30.38 -4.68
C SER A 191 -38.10 31.29 -3.92
N ARG A 192 -39.16 31.74 -4.58
CA ARG A 192 -40.32 32.37 -3.93
C ARG A 192 -41.31 31.27 -3.53
N CYS A 193 -41.29 30.88 -2.26
CA CYS A 193 -42.40 30.14 -1.65
C CYS A 193 -43.62 31.06 -1.54
N VAL A 194 -44.67 30.78 -2.32
CA VAL A 194 -45.99 31.40 -2.15
C VAL A 194 -46.79 30.54 -1.18
N GLY A 195 -46.77 30.90 0.10
CA GLY A 195 -47.66 30.34 1.11
C GLY A 195 -49.05 30.95 0.98
N ARG A 196 -50.01 30.13 0.53
CA ARG A 196 -51.44 30.41 0.57
C ARG A 196 -51.94 30.05 1.99
N CYS A 197 -52.26 31.05 2.80
CA CYS A 197 -53.03 30.83 4.02
C CYS A 197 -54.51 30.64 3.64
N TYR A 198 -55.11 29.57 4.15
CA TYR A 198 -56.56 29.39 4.23
C TYR A 198 -57.12 30.26 5.36
#